data_AF-A0ABD4Q7V5-F1
#
_entry.id   AF-A0ABD4Q7V5-F1
#
_cell.length_a   1.000
_cell.length_b   1.000
_cell.length_c   1.000
_cell.angle_alpha   90.00
_cell.angle_beta   90.00
_cell.angle_gamma   90.00
#
_symmetry.space_group_name_H-M   'P 1'
#
loop_
_entity.id
_entity.type
_entity.pdbx_description
1 polymer ?
#
loop_
_entity_poly.entity_id
_entity_poly.type
_entity_poly.pdbx_seq_one_letter_code
_entity_poly.pdbx_strand_id
1 'polypeptide(L)' 'MAQFQPPQGDPVTYVRMAFTGELGPQDPRRTLDDGIVRTVWMTPDEIRASRERHRSPLLLACVEDYLAGKRYPLDVLHT' A
#
# COMPACT_ATOMS: atom_id res chain seq x y z
N MET A 1 -2.95 15.39 -3.44
CA MET A 1 -2.75 14.06 -2.82
C MET A 1 -4.09 13.63 -2.24
N ALA A 2 -4.73 12.59 -2.79
CA ALA A 2 -6.05 12.16 -2.31
C ALA A 2 -5.88 11.09 -1.23
N GLN A 3 -5.94 11.50 0.03
CA GLN A 3 -6.47 10.60 1.07
C GLN A 3 -7.97 10.50 0.85
N PHE A 4 -8.56 9.33 1.07
CA PHE A 4 -10.01 9.22 1.05
C PHE A 4 -10.57 10.21 2.08
N GLN A 5 -11.43 11.10 1.62
CA GLN A 5 -12.16 12.04 2.47
C GLN A 5 -13.62 11.60 2.43
N PRO A 6 -14.26 11.45 3.59
CA PRO A 6 -15.65 11.05 3.62
C PRO A 6 -16.50 12.22 3.09
N PRO A 7 -17.68 11.95 2.53
CA PRO A 7 -18.52 12.97 1.90
C PRO A 7 -18.93 14.14 2.82
N GLN A 8 -18.87 13.98 4.15
CA GLN A 8 -19.44 14.93 5.12
C GLN A 8 -18.40 15.58 6.06
N GLY A 9 -17.10 15.38 5.82
CA GLY A 9 -16.05 16.05 6.60
C GLY A 9 -15.82 15.51 8.02
N ASP A 10 -16.50 14.41 8.38
CA ASP A 10 -16.23 13.70 9.63
C ASP A 10 -14.78 13.19 9.69
N PRO A 11 -14.17 13.13 10.88
CA PRO A 11 -12.85 12.54 11.04
C PRO A 11 -12.89 11.04 10.69
N VAL A 12 -12.14 10.63 9.67
CA VAL A 12 -12.01 9.21 9.30
C VAL A 12 -10.90 8.57 10.10
N THR A 13 -11.24 7.52 10.81
CA THR A 13 -10.26 6.61 11.42
C THR A 13 -10.10 5.38 10.52
N TYR A 14 -8.85 5.04 10.22
CA TYR A 14 -8.50 3.90 9.38
C TYR A 14 -7.91 2.77 10.19
N VAL A 15 -8.36 1.54 9.94
CA VAL A 15 -7.61 0.32 10.27
C VAL A 15 -6.93 -0.15 8.99
N ARG A 16 -5.59 -0.16 8.98
CA ARG A 16 -4.81 -0.59 7.80
C ARG A 16 -4.16 -1.94 8.07
N MET A 17 -4.53 -2.94 7.27
CA MET A 17 -3.88 -4.24 7.21
C MET A 17 -2.93 -4.25 6.00
N ALA A 18 -1.71 -4.75 6.19
CA ALA A 18 -0.71 -4.87 5.14
C ALA A 18 -0.39 -6.34 4.90
N PHE A 19 -0.51 -6.77 3.66
CA PHE A 19 -0.25 -8.14 3.22
C PHE A 19 0.98 -8.18 2.33
N THR A 20 1.58 -9.37 2.24
CA THR A 20 2.63 -9.64 1.27
C THR A 20 2.45 -11.03 0.67
N GLY A 21 3.08 -11.28 -0.46
CA GLY A 21 3.03 -12.54 -1.17
C GLY A 21 3.79 -12.44 -2.48
N GLU A 22 3.76 -13.53 -3.23
CA GLU A 22 4.34 -13.61 -4.56
C GLU A 22 3.35 -13.11 -5.60
N LEU A 23 3.85 -12.32 -6.55
CA LEU A 23 3.04 -11.83 -7.65
C LEU A 23 2.94 -12.92 -8.74
N GLY A 24 1.72 -13.21 -9.17
CA GLY A 24 1.47 -14.06 -10.33
C GLY A 24 1.73 -13.36 -11.68
N PRO A 25 1.42 -14.01 -12.80
CA PRO A 25 1.54 -13.38 -14.12
C PRO A 25 0.59 -12.18 -14.26
N GLN A 26 1.00 -11.19 -15.04
CA GLN A 26 0.15 -10.06 -15.41
C GLN A 26 -1.06 -10.54 -16.22
N ASP A 27 -2.27 -10.12 -15.86
CA ASP A 27 -3.46 -10.32 -16.70
C ASP A 27 -3.61 -9.14 -17.67
N PRO A 28 -3.42 -9.33 -18.99
CA PRO A 28 -3.47 -8.24 -19.96
C PRO A 28 -4.87 -7.65 -20.16
N ARG A 29 -5.92 -8.30 -19.65
CA ARG A 29 -7.31 -7.80 -19.76
C ARG A 29 -7.66 -6.80 -18.67
N ARG A 30 -6.82 -6.65 -17.64
CA ARG A 30 -7.06 -5.69 -16.56
C ARG A 30 -6.40 -4.37 -16.89
N THR A 31 -7.19 -3.30 -16.91
CA THR A 31 -6.73 -1.92 -17.01
C THR A 31 -6.48 -1.34 -15.62
N LEU A 32 -5.66 -0.30 -15.53
CA LEU A 32 -5.50 0.46 -14.30
C LEU A 32 -6.79 1.23 -13.98
N ASP A 33 -7.12 1.33 -12.70
CA ASP A 33 -8.24 2.15 -12.23
C ASP A 33 -8.00 3.65 -12.54
N ASP A 34 -9.08 4.41 -12.65
CA ASP A 34 -9.02 5.85 -12.83
C ASP A 34 -8.18 6.52 -11.71
N GLY A 35 -7.32 7.46 -12.10
CA GLY A 35 -6.37 8.11 -11.19
C GLY A 35 -5.05 7.35 -10.96
N ILE A 36 -4.91 6.09 -11.39
CA ILE A 36 -3.63 5.39 -11.37
C ILE A 36 -2.85 5.69 -12.66
N VAL A 37 -1.81 6.52 -12.54
CA VAL A 37 -0.99 6.93 -13.70
C VAL A 37 -0.15 5.78 -14.27
N ARG A 38 0.48 4.98 -13.40
CA ARG A 38 1.33 3.84 -13.77
C ARG A 38 1.72 3.01 -12.54
N THR A 39 2.16 1.77 -12.76
CA THR A 39 2.81 0.91 -11.77
C THR A 39 4.32 0.89 -11.99
N VAL A 40 5.10 0.89 -10.91
CA VAL A 40 6.57 0.83 -10.95
C VAL A 40 7.11 -0.17 -9.94
N TRP A 41 8.22 -0.80 -10.29
CA TRP A 41 9.07 -1.49 -9.34
C TRP A 41 10.12 -0.53 -8.81
N MET A 42 10.33 -0.53 -7.50
CA MET A 42 11.28 0.35 -6.83
C MET A 42 12.02 -0.46 -5.77
N THR A 43 13.29 -0.17 -5.62
CA THR A 43 14.11 -0.64 -4.50
C THR A 43 13.68 0.05 -3.19
N PRO A 44 13.99 -0.54 -2.02
CA PRO A 44 13.74 0.11 -0.73
C PRO A 44 14.31 1.53 -0.63
N ASP A 45 15.49 1.77 -1.17
CA ASP A 45 16.15 3.07 -1.10
C ASP A 45 15.47 4.10 -1.99
N GLU A 46 15.01 3.72 -3.18
CA GLU A 46 14.17 4.59 -4.03
C GLU A 46 12.84 4.93 -3.35
N ILE A 47 12.25 3.99 -2.60
CA ILE A 47 11.04 4.24 -1.82
C ILE A 47 11.34 5.23 -0.69
N ARG A 48 12.43 5.06 0.06
CA ARG A 48 12.86 6.00 1.11
C ARG A 48 13.14 7.40 0.57
N ALA A 49 13.77 7.49 -0.60
CA ALA A 49 14.12 8.75 -1.24
C ALA A 49 12.92 9.53 -1.83
N SER A 50 11.73 8.93 -1.85
CA SER A 50 10.51 9.51 -2.43
C SER A 50 9.41 9.81 -1.41
N ARG A 51 9.77 9.94 -0.13
CA ARG A 51 8.86 10.17 1.01
C ARG A 51 7.86 11.30 0.77
N GLU A 52 8.28 12.38 0.14
CA GLU A 52 7.46 13.55 -0.19
C GLU A 52 6.29 13.23 -1.13
N ARG A 53 6.40 12.15 -1.91
CA ARG A 53 5.36 11.67 -2.82
C ARG A 53 4.46 10.60 -2.21
N HIS A 54 4.77 10.10 -1.01
CA HIS A 54 3.98 9.04 -0.38
C HIS A 54 2.63 9.57 0.06
N ARG A 55 1.55 8.84 -0.28
CA ARG A 55 0.18 9.21 0.14
C ARG A 55 -0.04 9.23 1.65
N SER A 56 0.81 8.54 2.40
CA SER A 56 0.75 8.39 3.86
C SER A 56 2.10 7.86 4.37
N PRO A 57 2.56 8.30 5.56
CA PRO A 57 3.78 7.76 6.18
C PRO A 57 3.70 6.25 6.43
N LEU A 58 2.49 5.69 6.53
CA LEU A 58 2.27 4.25 6.69
C LEU A 58 2.79 3.42 5.51
N LEU A 59 2.96 4.01 4.31
CA LEU A 59 3.58 3.28 3.19
C LEU A 59 4.98 2.82 3.55
N LEU A 60 5.83 3.74 3.99
CA LEU A 60 7.21 3.41 4.33
C LEU A 60 7.28 2.51 5.56
N ALA A 61 6.43 2.74 6.57
CA ALA A 61 6.35 1.87 7.74
C ALA A 61 6.10 0.41 7.35
N CYS A 62 5.15 0.14 6.44
CA CYS A 62 4.89 -1.21 5.95
C CYS A 62 6.09 -1.84 5.22
N VAL A 63 6.86 -1.04 4.47
CA VAL A 63 8.08 -1.52 3.78
C VAL A 63 9.16 -1.87 4.80
N GLU A 64 9.39 -1.03 5.81
CA GLU A 64 10.38 -1.32 6.86
C GLU A 64 9.98 -2.55 7.68
N ASP A 65 8.70 -2.70 8.03
CA ASP A 65 8.18 -3.90 8.69
C ASP A 65 8.38 -5.15 7.82
N TYR A 66 8.22 -5.01 6.49
CA TYR A 66 8.51 -6.08 5.55
C TYR A 66 9.99 -6.46 5.56
N LEU A 67 10.89 -5.48 5.52
CA LEU A 67 12.34 -5.73 5.51
C LEU A 67 12.85 -6.26 6.86
N ALA A 68 12.21 -5.90 7.96
CA ALA A 68 12.46 -6.44 9.29
C ALA A 68 11.92 -7.87 9.50
N GLY A 69 11.28 -8.47 8.48
CA GLY A 69 10.78 -9.84 8.53
C GLY A 69 9.47 -10.03 9.29
N LYS A 70 8.72 -8.95 9.58
CA LYS A 70 7.44 -9.07 10.29
C LYS A 70 6.38 -9.74 9.41
N ARG A 71 6.06 -10.99 9.74
CA ARG A 71 5.02 -11.80 9.09
C ARG A 71 4.17 -12.48 10.14
N TYR A 72 2.87 -12.49 9.89
CA TYR A 72 1.91 -13.25 10.67
C TYR A 72 1.17 -14.17 9.70
N PRO A 73 0.79 -15.38 10.12
CA PRO A 73 -0.03 -16.24 9.26
C PRO A 73 -1.41 -15.59 9.02
N LEU A 74 -2.05 -15.95 7.92
CA LEU A 74 -3.35 -15.36 7.56
C LEU A 74 -4.49 -15.80 8.49
N ASP A 75 -4.29 -16.87 9.27
CA ASP A 75 -5.28 -17.41 10.22
C ASP A 75 -5.57 -16.50 11.42
N VAL A 76 -4.81 -15.41 11.59
CA VAL A 76 -5.09 -14.35 12.56
C VAL A 76 -6.32 -13.51 12.19
N LEU A 77 -6.76 -13.57 10.92
CA LEU A 77 -7.95 -12.88 10.45
C LEU A 77 -9.14 -13.83 10.41
N HIS A 78 -10.24 -13.43 11.03
CA HIS A 78 -11.50 -14.16 11.05
C HIS A 78 -12.59 -13.33 10.34
N THR A 79 -13.46 -14.01 9.60
CA THR A 79 -14.56 -13.43 8.82
C THR A 79 -15.90 -13.93 9.32
#